data_AF-W7T8R4-F1
#
_entry.id   AF-W7T8R4-F1
#
_cell.length_a   1.000
_cell.length_b   1.000
_cell.length_c   1.000
_cell.angle_alpha   90.00
_cell.angle_beta   90.00
_cell.angle_gamma   90.00
#
_symmetry.space_group_name_H-M   'P 1'
#
loop_
_entity.id
_entity.type
_entity.pdbx_description
1 polymer ?
#
loop_
_entity_poly.entity_id
_entity_poly.type
_entity_poly.pdbx_seq_one_letter_code
_entity_poly.pdbx_strand_id
1 'polypeptide(L)'
;MRVGVLGAKGKMGAEVCNAVERADDTTLVAAIDQGDKLETLTDAGVEVVVDFTHPDVVMGNLEFAVNCGIHCVVGTTGFTPERLATLRGWLDVSPGLGVLIAPNFAIGAVLTMKFSAIAAKYYESVEIIELHHPRKADAPSGTAMRTAQVIAAARAEAGLPASPDATSQEVDGARGALVDDVRVHAVRLSGLIAHEEVLFGADGETLTIRHDSMDRKSFMPGVLLAVRNVPRLPGLTVGLDSLLGL
;
A
#
# COMPACT_ATOMS: atom_id res chain seq x y z
N MET A 1 -2.53 9.26 -21.83
CA MET A 1 -3.44 8.23 -21.26
C MET A 1 -4.61 8.91 -20.56
N ARG A 2 -5.85 8.55 -20.89
CA ARG A 2 -7.06 9.15 -20.30
C ARG A 2 -7.38 8.50 -18.96
N VAL A 3 -7.35 9.29 -17.90
CA VAL A 3 -7.49 8.83 -16.51
C VAL A 3 -8.80 9.35 -15.91
N GLY A 4 -9.52 8.46 -15.24
CA GLY A 4 -10.65 8.79 -14.38
C GLY A 4 -10.27 8.66 -12.91
N VAL A 5 -10.92 9.43 -12.03
CA VAL A 5 -10.72 9.34 -10.57
C VAL A 5 -12.06 9.13 -9.88
N LEU A 6 -12.15 8.09 -9.05
CA LEU A 6 -13.28 7.84 -8.16
C LEU A 6 -12.91 8.28 -6.74
N GLY A 7 -13.80 9.06 -6.11
CA GLY A 7 -13.54 9.72 -4.83
C GLY A 7 -12.77 11.03 -5.00
N ALA A 8 -12.97 11.71 -6.13
CA ALA A 8 -12.15 12.84 -6.60
C ALA A 8 -12.13 14.06 -5.67
N LYS A 9 -13.15 14.28 -4.83
CA LYS A 9 -13.21 15.37 -3.83
C LYS A 9 -12.70 14.92 -2.46
N GLY A 10 -12.37 13.64 -2.29
CA GLY A 10 -11.71 13.12 -1.11
C GLY A 10 -10.26 13.60 -0.99
N LYS A 11 -9.67 13.50 0.22
CA LYS A 11 -8.29 13.98 0.48
C LYS A 11 -7.24 13.34 -0.43
N MET A 12 -7.38 12.06 -0.72
CA MET A 12 -6.46 11.33 -1.62
C MET A 12 -6.84 11.55 -3.08
N GLY A 13 -8.13 11.42 -3.43
CA GLY A 13 -8.59 11.61 -4.81
C GLY A 13 -8.26 13.00 -5.37
N ALA A 14 -8.35 14.06 -4.57
CA ALA A 14 -7.98 15.40 -4.99
C ALA A 14 -6.47 15.51 -5.33
N GLU A 15 -5.59 14.85 -4.57
CA GLU A 15 -4.17 14.79 -4.89
C GLU A 15 -3.91 13.96 -6.16
N VAL A 16 -4.69 12.90 -6.41
CA VAL A 16 -4.61 12.13 -7.66
C VAL A 16 -5.01 12.99 -8.85
N CYS A 17 -6.13 13.72 -8.78
CA CYS A 17 -6.54 14.66 -9.83
C CYS A 17 -5.42 15.64 -10.15
N ASN A 18 -4.85 16.29 -9.12
CA ASN A 18 -3.73 17.23 -9.28
C ASN A 18 -2.50 16.57 -9.90
N ALA A 19 -2.18 15.33 -9.51
CA ALA A 19 -1.01 14.60 -10.02
C ALA A 19 -1.18 14.21 -11.50
N VAL A 20 -2.38 13.77 -11.88
CA VAL A 20 -2.74 13.42 -13.27
C VAL A 20 -2.72 14.65 -14.16
N GLU A 21 -3.29 15.77 -13.70
CA GLU A 21 -3.30 17.03 -14.47
C GLU A 21 -1.88 17.61 -14.70
N ARG A 22 -0.96 17.35 -13.77
CA ARG A 22 0.44 17.82 -13.86
C ARG A 22 1.34 16.91 -14.67
N ALA A 23 0.94 15.67 -14.94
CA ALA A 23 1.76 14.71 -15.65
C ALA A 23 1.54 14.81 -17.17
N ASP A 24 2.61 15.09 -17.92
CA ASP A 24 2.56 15.36 -19.37
C ASP A 24 2.02 14.18 -20.20
N ASP A 25 2.08 12.95 -19.67
CA ASP A 25 1.68 11.71 -20.35
C ASP A 25 0.26 11.24 -19.98
N THR A 26 -0.43 11.96 -19.10
CA THR A 26 -1.80 11.66 -18.67
C THR A 26 -2.77 12.82 -18.89
N THR A 27 -4.06 12.54 -18.87
CA THR A 27 -5.11 13.55 -18.97
C THR A 27 -6.28 13.14 -18.09
N LEU A 28 -6.67 14.00 -17.14
CA LEU A 28 -7.85 13.78 -16.31
C LEU A 28 -9.10 14.02 -17.18
N VAL A 29 -9.88 12.98 -17.44
CA VAL A 29 -11.10 13.08 -18.28
C VAL A 29 -12.39 12.86 -17.50
N ALA A 30 -12.31 12.28 -16.30
CA ALA A 30 -13.45 12.10 -15.41
C ALA A 30 -13.02 12.24 -13.94
N ALA A 31 -13.76 13.01 -13.17
CA ALA A 31 -13.58 13.18 -11.73
C ALA A 31 -14.93 12.96 -11.05
N ILE A 32 -15.13 11.77 -10.49
CA ILE A 32 -16.42 11.29 -9.97
C ILE A 32 -16.33 11.24 -8.44
N ASP A 33 -17.36 11.76 -7.78
CA ASP A 33 -17.56 11.63 -6.36
C ASP A 33 -18.95 11.06 -6.03
N GLN A 34 -19.29 11.01 -4.73
CA GLN A 34 -20.55 10.50 -4.25
C GLN A 34 -21.75 11.24 -4.90
N GLY A 35 -22.63 10.45 -5.53
CA GLY A 35 -23.83 10.93 -6.23
C GLY A 35 -23.65 11.13 -7.73
N ASP A 36 -22.42 11.11 -8.24
CA ASP A 36 -22.15 11.12 -9.67
C ASP A 36 -22.33 9.72 -10.28
N LYS A 37 -22.57 9.67 -11.59
CA LYS A 37 -22.84 8.44 -12.35
C LYS A 37 -21.55 7.79 -12.83
N LEU A 38 -21.40 6.47 -12.65
CA LEU A 38 -20.23 5.72 -13.13
C LEU A 38 -20.13 5.69 -14.65
N GLU A 39 -21.24 5.81 -15.36
CA GLU A 39 -21.32 5.93 -16.83
C GLU A 39 -20.50 7.12 -17.37
N THR A 40 -20.21 8.12 -16.53
CA THR A 40 -19.29 9.21 -16.88
C THR A 40 -17.90 8.68 -17.26
N LEU A 41 -17.45 7.55 -16.68
CA LEU A 41 -16.18 6.91 -17.05
C LEU A 41 -16.18 6.47 -18.51
N THR A 42 -17.27 5.84 -18.97
CA THR A 42 -17.40 5.38 -20.36
C THR A 42 -17.64 6.53 -21.32
N ASP A 43 -18.49 7.50 -20.94
CA ASP A 43 -18.81 8.67 -21.77
C ASP A 43 -17.55 9.53 -22.06
N ALA A 44 -16.65 9.64 -21.08
CA ALA A 44 -15.38 10.34 -21.21
C ALA A 44 -14.27 9.49 -21.88
N GLY A 45 -14.52 8.20 -22.13
CA GLY A 45 -13.54 7.27 -22.69
C GLY A 45 -12.34 7.02 -21.78
N VAL A 46 -12.57 6.88 -20.47
CA VAL A 46 -11.50 6.56 -19.50
C VAL A 46 -10.80 5.24 -19.87
N GLU A 47 -9.46 5.26 -19.89
CA GLU A 47 -8.63 4.06 -20.12
C GLU A 47 -8.20 3.42 -18.79
N VAL A 48 -7.86 4.26 -17.80
CA VAL A 48 -7.47 3.82 -16.46
C VAL A 48 -8.25 4.62 -15.42
N VAL A 49 -8.89 3.94 -14.47
CA VAL A 49 -9.54 4.57 -13.33
C VAL A 49 -8.71 4.40 -12.06
N VAL A 50 -8.55 5.48 -11.30
CA VAL A 50 -7.91 5.45 -9.97
C VAL A 50 -8.99 5.54 -8.90
N ASP A 51 -9.08 4.54 -8.03
CA ASP A 51 -10.10 4.45 -6.97
C ASP A 51 -9.50 4.71 -5.58
N PHE A 52 -9.90 5.83 -4.99
CA PHE A 52 -9.70 6.17 -3.58
C PHE A 52 -11.06 6.54 -2.94
N THR A 53 -11.94 5.54 -2.86
CA THR A 53 -13.29 5.66 -2.31
C THR A 53 -13.39 5.07 -0.90
N HIS A 54 -14.33 4.15 -0.67
CA HIS A 54 -14.63 3.53 0.62
C HIS A 54 -14.77 2.01 0.45
N PRO A 55 -14.37 1.19 1.45
CA PRO A 55 -14.51 -0.26 1.39
C PRO A 55 -15.92 -0.78 1.08
N ASP A 56 -16.96 0.03 1.31
CA ASP A 56 -18.36 -0.35 1.06
C ASP A 56 -18.78 -0.23 -0.41
N VAL A 57 -18.09 0.60 -1.20
CA VAL A 57 -18.47 0.90 -2.60
C VAL A 57 -17.46 0.39 -3.63
N VAL A 58 -16.20 0.16 -3.23
CA VAL A 58 -15.10 -0.20 -4.14
C VAL A 58 -15.38 -1.44 -4.99
N MET A 59 -16.05 -2.46 -4.44
CA MET A 59 -16.34 -3.68 -5.21
C MET A 59 -17.35 -3.42 -6.33
N GLY A 60 -18.36 -2.57 -6.10
CA GLY A 60 -19.32 -2.17 -7.15
C GLY A 60 -18.67 -1.29 -8.22
N ASN A 61 -17.78 -0.39 -7.81
CA ASN A 61 -16.99 0.42 -8.75
C ASN A 61 -16.11 -0.47 -9.66
N LEU A 62 -15.44 -1.45 -9.06
CA LEU A 62 -14.59 -2.40 -9.78
C LEU A 62 -15.39 -3.30 -10.72
N GLU A 63 -16.54 -3.80 -10.29
CA GLU A 63 -17.42 -4.58 -11.15
C GLU A 63 -17.82 -3.79 -12.41
N PHE A 64 -18.25 -2.53 -12.24
CA PHE A 64 -18.56 -1.65 -13.36
C PHE A 64 -17.36 -1.44 -14.28
N ALA A 65 -16.21 -1.03 -13.72
CA ALA A 65 -15.02 -0.73 -14.50
C ALA A 65 -14.51 -1.95 -15.27
N VAL A 66 -14.55 -3.14 -14.65
CA VAL A 66 -14.16 -4.40 -15.30
C VAL A 66 -15.10 -4.75 -16.44
N ASN A 67 -16.42 -4.65 -16.23
CA ASN A 67 -17.41 -4.91 -17.28
C ASN A 67 -17.30 -3.94 -18.47
N CYS A 68 -16.78 -2.74 -18.24
CA CYS A 68 -16.51 -1.74 -19.27
C CYS A 68 -15.11 -1.82 -19.89
N GLY A 69 -14.26 -2.75 -19.44
CA GLY A 69 -12.89 -2.90 -19.94
C GLY A 69 -11.94 -1.77 -19.54
N ILE A 70 -12.18 -1.14 -18.38
CA ILE A 70 -11.37 -0.02 -17.86
C ILE A 70 -10.36 -0.54 -16.85
N HIS A 71 -9.07 -0.28 -17.07
CA HIS A 71 -8.02 -0.71 -16.13
C HIS A 71 -8.18 0.01 -14.79
N CYS A 72 -7.84 -0.65 -13.68
CA CYS A 72 -8.06 -0.08 -12.35
C CYS A 72 -6.76 0.01 -11.54
N VAL A 73 -6.54 1.15 -10.89
CA VAL A 73 -5.51 1.34 -9.86
C VAL A 73 -6.23 1.71 -8.56
N VAL A 74 -6.12 0.86 -7.54
CA VAL A 74 -6.95 0.96 -6.34
C VAL A 74 -6.08 1.20 -5.12
N GLY A 75 -6.35 2.28 -4.41
CA GLY A 75 -5.79 2.57 -3.08
C GLY A 75 -6.79 2.46 -1.95
N THR A 76 -8.06 2.21 -2.25
CA THR A 76 -9.08 1.87 -1.25
C THR A 76 -8.69 0.59 -0.50
N THR A 77 -8.80 0.61 0.82
CA THR A 77 -8.46 -0.53 1.69
C THR A 77 -9.62 -1.51 1.84
N GLY A 78 -9.45 -2.56 2.66
CA GLY A 78 -10.53 -3.51 2.98
C GLY A 78 -10.69 -4.65 1.98
N PHE A 79 -9.64 -5.02 1.24
CA PHE A 79 -9.64 -6.21 0.40
C PHE A 79 -9.33 -7.46 1.22
N THR A 80 -10.34 -8.31 1.39
CA THR A 80 -10.21 -9.64 2.01
C THR A 80 -9.86 -10.70 0.96
N PRO A 81 -9.40 -11.90 1.36
CA PRO A 81 -9.17 -13.00 0.43
C PRO A 81 -10.38 -13.31 -0.47
N GLU A 82 -11.60 -13.18 0.07
CA GLU A 82 -12.85 -13.41 -0.65
C GLU A 82 -13.08 -12.32 -1.70
N ARG A 83 -12.88 -11.05 -1.36
CA ARG A 83 -12.97 -9.93 -2.33
C ARG A 83 -11.96 -10.07 -3.45
N LEU A 84 -10.73 -10.48 -3.14
CA LEU A 84 -9.70 -10.74 -4.13
C LEU A 84 -10.07 -11.93 -5.03
N ALA A 85 -10.67 -12.99 -4.48
CA ALA A 85 -11.15 -14.13 -5.26
C ALA A 85 -12.29 -13.74 -6.21
N THR A 86 -13.26 -12.95 -5.75
CA THR A 86 -14.33 -12.40 -6.60
C THR A 86 -13.76 -11.58 -7.76
N LEU A 87 -12.83 -10.68 -7.46
CA LEU A 87 -12.20 -9.83 -8.48
C LEU A 87 -11.40 -10.65 -9.51
N ARG A 88 -10.70 -11.70 -9.08
CA ARG A 88 -10.04 -12.64 -10.02
C ARG A 88 -11.04 -13.28 -10.97
N GLY A 89 -12.20 -13.73 -10.46
CA GLY A 89 -13.26 -14.30 -11.29
C GLY A 89 -13.80 -13.33 -12.35
N TRP A 90 -13.93 -12.04 -12.03
CA TRP A 90 -14.31 -11.02 -13.02
C TRP A 90 -13.23 -10.80 -14.09
N LEU A 91 -11.95 -10.93 -13.71
CA LEU A 91 -10.82 -10.72 -14.62
C LEU A 91 -10.55 -11.92 -15.53
N ASP A 92 -10.91 -13.14 -15.11
CA ASP A 92 -10.77 -14.35 -15.93
C ASP A 92 -11.56 -14.27 -17.25
N VAL A 93 -12.67 -13.53 -17.26
CA VAL A 93 -13.51 -13.30 -18.46
C VAL A 93 -13.15 -12.03 -19.23
N SER A 94 -12.14 -11.28 -18.78
CA SER A 94 -11.72 -9.98 -19.35
C SER A 94 -10.24 -10.02 -19.77
N PRO A 95 -9.87 -10.82 -20.79
CA PRO A 95 -8.47 -11.01 -21.17
C PRO A 95 -7.83 -9.69 -21.61
N GLY A 96 -6.70 -9.34 -20.98
CA GLY A 96 -5.96 -8.10 -21.26
C GLY A 96 -6.27 -6.96 -20.28
N LEU A 97 -7.33 -7.06 -19.48
CA LEU A 97 -7.63 -6.06 -18.45
C LEU A 97 -6.71 -6.22 -17.24
N GLY A 98 -6.22 -5.11 -16.72
CA GLY A 98 -5.35 -5.07 -15.56
C GLY A 98 -5.98 -4.34 -14.38
N VAL A 99 -5.88 -4.93 -13.20
CA VAL A 99 -6.26 -4.29 -11.93
C VAL A 99 -5.09 -4.38 -10.97
N LEU A 100 -4.62 -3.24 -10.49
CA LEU A 100 -3.59 -3.13 -9.47
C LEU A 100 -4.18 -2.60 -8.18
N ILE A 101 -4.03 -3.35 -7.10
CA ILE A 101 -4.40 -2.94 -5.75
C ILE A 101 -3.13 -2.74 -4.94
N ALA A 102 -2.86 -1.54 -4.45
CA ALA A 102 -1.74 -1.30 -3.56
C ALA A 102 -2.22 -0.80 -2.19
N PRO A 103 -1.88 -1.50 -1.09
CA PRO A 103 -2.21 -1.03 0.26
C PRO A 103 -1.40 0.23 0.64
N ASN A 104 -0.32 0.51 -0.09
CA ASN A 104 0.51 1.68 0.09
C ASN A 104 1.17 2.06 -1.26
N PHE A 105 0.99 3.31 -1.69
CA PHE A 105 1.59 3.85 -2.92
C PHE A 105 2.86 4.68 -2.66
N ALA A 106 3.29 4.84 -1.41
CA ALA A 106 4.55 5.53 -1.12
C ALA A 106 5.71 4.60 -1.51
N ILE A 107 6.43 4.96 -2.57
CA ILE A 107 7.56 4.16 -3.07
C ILE A 107 8.58 3.92 -1.96
N GLY A 108 8.88 4.92 -1.13
CA GLY A 108 9.80 4.79 -0.01
C GLY A 108 9.37 3.74 1.03
N ALA A 109 8.07 3.60 1.30
CA ALA A 109 7.55 2.56 2.19
C ALA A 109 7.72 1.16 1.57
N VAL A 110 7.45 1.03 0.27
CA VAL A 110 7.62 -0.24 -0.47
C VAL A 110 9.09 -0.66 -0.50
N LEU A 111 10.00 0.29 -0.75
CA LEU A 111 11.44 0.06 -0.69
C LEU A 111 11.89 -0.32 0.72
N THR A 112 11.39 0.35 1.75
CA THR A 112 11.70 0.03 3.16
C THR A 112 11.34 -1.41 3.48
N MET A 113 10.13 -1.84 3.12
CA MET A 113 9.69 -3.22 3.30
C MET A 113 10.58 -4.22 2.56
N LYS A 114 10.90 -3.96 1.29
CA LYS A 114 11.74 -4.84 0.47
C LYS A 114 13.17 -4.96 1.03
N PHE A 115 13.80 -3.83 1.33
CA PHE A 115 15.16 -3.81 1.88
C PHE A 115 15.21 -4.44 3.26
N SER A 116 14.16 -4.28 4.06
CA SER A 116 14.05 -4.94 5.37
C SER A 116 13.99 -6.45 5.22
N ALA A 117 13.21 -6.98 4.28
CA ALA A 117 13.18 -8.42 4.00
C ALA A 117 14.55 -8.96 3.55
N ILE A 118 15.30 -8.19 2.75
CA ILE A 118 16.65 -8.55 2.32
C ILE A 118 17.64 -8.55 3.49
N ALA A 119 17.59 -7.52 4.35
CA ALA A 119 18.48 -7.34 5.49
C ALA A 119 18.21 -8.36 6.60
N ALA A 120 16.96 -8.79 6.79
CA ALA A 120 16.50 -9.58 7.93
C ALA A 120 17.28 -10.87 8.19
N LYS A 121 17.83 -11.51 7.15
CA LYS A 121 18.60 -12.75 7.27
C LYS A 121 20.05 -12.56 7.74
N TYR A 122 20.52 -11.32 7.86
CA TYR A 122 21.91 -11.01 8.25
C TYR A 122 22.05 -10.50 9.68
N TYR A 123 20.94 -10.26 10.39
CA TYR A 123 20.93 -9.68 11.72
C TYR A 123 20.22 -10.60 12.72
N GLU A 124 20.77 -10.66 13.95
CA GLU A 124 20.21 -11.47 15.02
C GLU A 124 18.91 -10.87 15.55
N SER A 125 18.86 -9.55 15.69
CA SER A 125 17.74 -8.80 16.24
C SER A 125 17.07 -7.93 15.19
N VAL A 126 15.73 -7.87 15.22
CA VAL A 126 14.94 -6.93 14.42
C VAL A 126 13.71 -6.43 15.16
N GLU A 127 13.48 -5.12 15.15
CA GLU A 127 12.27 -4.49 15.67
C GLU A 127 11.78 -3.39 14.72
N ILE A 128 10.51 -3.05 14.82
CA ILE A 128 9.87 -1.99 14.02
C ILE A 128 9.29 -0.93 14.94
N ILE A 129 9.51 0.34 14.61
CA ILE A 129 8.82 1.48 15.23
C ILE A 129 8.04 2.21 14.14
N GLU A 130 6.72 2.20 14.24
CA GLU A 130 5.85 3.02 13.41
C GLU A 130 5.39 4.26 14.17
N LEU A 131 5.31 5.39 13.49
CA LEU A 131 4.89 6.65 14.07
C LEU A 131 3.86 7.32 13.18
N HIS A 132 2.71 7.68 13.75
CA HIS A 132 1.61 8.32 13.02
C HIS A 132 0.97 9.44 13.83
N HIS A 133 0.16 10.26 13.15
CA HIS A 133 -0.72 11.21 13.82
C HIS A 133 -1.68 10.52 14.81
N PRO A 134 -2.15 11.22 15.87
CA PRO A 134 -2.98 10.60 16.91
C PRO A 134 -4.42 10.29 16.48
N ARG A 135 -4.83 10.71 15.27
CA ARG A 135 -6.15 10.37 14.70
C ARG A 135 -6.20 9.02 13.97
N LYS A 136 -5.09 8.28 13.94
CA LYS A 136 -5.04 6.98 13.26
C LYS A 136 -5.70 5.93 14.16
N ALA A 137 -6.71 5.24 13.64
CA ALA A 137 -7.58 4.37 14.42
C ALA A 137 -6.93 3.01 14.76
N ASP A 138 -6.13 2.47 13.85
CA ASP A 138 -5.45 1.18 13.96
C ASP A 138 -4.05 1.32 14.55
N ALA A 139 -3.61 0.34 15.34
CA ALA A 139 -2.24 0.19 15.86
C ALA A 139 -1.90 -1.30 16.06
N PRO A 140 -0.75 -1.80 15.55
CA PRO A 140 0.17 -1.14 14.63
C PRO A 140 -0.46 -0.78 13.28
N SER A 141 0.21 0.06 12.50
CA SER A 141 -0.21 0.35 11.13
C SER A 141 -0.19 -0.90 10.25
N GLY A 142 -1.09 -0.99 9.26
CA GLY A 142 -1.07 -2.09 8.29
C GLY A 142 0.24 -2.24 7.51
N THR A 143 0.98 -1.14 7.26
CA THR A 143 2.32 -1.22 6.66
C THR A 143 3.29 -1.90 7.61
N ALA A 144 3.34 -1.49 8.88
CA ALA A 144 4.23 -2.08 9.89
C ALA A 144 3.94 -3.57 10.12
N MET A 145 2.66 -3.97 10.18
CA MET A 145 2.32 -5.39 10.28
C MET A 145 2.83 -6.19 9.08
N ARG A 146 2.69 -5.63 7.86
CA ARG A 146 3.17 -6.30 6.65
C ARG A 146 4.70 -6.35 6.61
N THR A 147 5.39 -5.28 7.01
CA THR A 147 6.84 -5.24 7.15
C THR A 147 7.33 -6.31 8.13
N ALA A 148 6.68 -6.45 9.29
CA ALA A 148 6.97 -7.52 10.26
C ALA A 148 6.82 -8.92 9.66
N GLN A 149 5.72 -9.18 8.96
CA GLN A 149 5.45 -10.48 8.31
C GLN A 149 6.51 -10.86 7.28
N VAL A 150 6.92 -9.93 6.41
CA VAL A 150 7.94 -10.24 5.38
C VAL A 150 9.32 -10.43 5.99
N ILE A 151 9.64 -9.72 7.08
CA ILE A 151 10.88 -9.92 7.85
C ILE A 151 10.87 -11.29 8.52
N ALA A 152 9.78 -11.64 9.22
CA ALA A 152 9.63 -12.92 9.89
C ALA A 152 9.75 -14.10 8.91
N ALA A 153 9.09 -13.99 7.75
CA ALA A 153 9.20 -14.99 6.69
C ALA A 153 10.64 -15.16 6.18
N ALA A 154 11.35 -14.05 5.93
CA ALA A 154 12.75 -14.09 5.48
C ALA A 154 13.70 -14.69 6.52
N ARG A 155 13.48 -14.41 7.81
CA ARG A 155 14.24 -15.01 8.92
C ARG A 155 13.99 -16.50 9.05
N ALA A 156 12.72 -16.91 8.95
CA ALA A 156 12.33 -18.32 9.01
C ALA A 156 12.93 -19.11 7.84
N GLU A 157 12.90 -18.57 6.62
CA GLU A 157 13.54 -19.18 5.45
C GLU A 157 15.06 -19.34 5.62
N ALA A 158 15.71 -18.36 6.26
CA ALA A 158 17.14 -18.42 6.59
C ALA A 158 17.46 -19.32 7.79
N GLY A 159 16.46 -19.88 8.48
CA GLY A 159 16.65 -20.73 9.65
C GLY A 159 17.17 -19.98 10.88
N LEU A 160 16.94 -18.67 10.98
CA LEU A 160 17.33 -17.88 12.14
C LEU A 160 16.43 -18.16 13.34
N PRO A 161 16.96 -18.13 14.58
CA PRO A 161 16.16 -18.18 15.78
C PRO A 161 15.38 -16.87 16.00
N ALA A 162 14.48 -16.87 16.99
CA ALA A 162 13.86 -15.66 17.49
C ALA A 162 14.93 -14.66 17.98
N SER A 163 14.60 -13.36 17.90
CA SER A 163 15.51 -12.31 18.40
C SER A 163 15.85 -12.54 19.88
N PRO A 164 17.13 -12.39 20.30
CA PRO A 164 17.52 -12.58 21.68
C PRO A 164 16.87 -11.53 22.59
N ASP A 165 16.19 -11.99 23.65
CA ASP A 165 15.56 -11.13 24.65
C ASP A 165 15.65 -11.79 26.04
N ALA A 166 16.36 -11.14 26.98
CA ALA A 166 16.57 -11.63 28.34
C ALA A 166 15.59 -11.01 29.36
N THR A 167 14.56 -10.30 28.88
CA THR A 167 13.56 -9.65 29.74
C THR A 167 12.86 -10.69 30.62
N SER A 168 13.05 -10.59 31.94
CA SER A 168 12.47 -11.50 32.94
C SER A 168 11.30 -10.89 33.73
N GLN A 169 11.16 -9.57 33.66
CA GLN A 169 10.03 -8.81 34.22
C GLN A 169 9.66 -7.73 33.21
N GLU A 170 8.39 -7.72 32.80
CA GLU A 170 7.88 -6.79 31.81
C GLU A 170 6.71 -5.99 32.40
N VAL A 171 6.66 -4.69 32.11
CA VAL A 171 5.45 -3.88 32.27
C VAL A 171 4.60 -4.07 31.03
N ASP A 172 3.31 -4.33 31.18
CA ASP A 172 2.40 -4.60 30.06
C ASP A 172 2.55 -3.57 28.93
N GLY A 173 2.77 -4.08 27.71
CA GLY A 173 2.99 -3.29 26.50
C GLY A 173 4.41 -2.75 26.28
N ALA A 174 5.36 -2.93 27.21
CA ALA A 174 6.70 -2.34 27.10
C ALA A 174 7.54 -2.89 25.94
N ARG A 175 7.36 -4.17 25.56
CA ARG A 175 8.07 -4.77 24.41
C ARG A 175 7.34 -4.64 23.08
N GLY A 176 6.23 -3.87 23.05
CA GLY A 176 5.42 -3.72 21.85
C GLY A 176 4.66 -4.99 21.46
N ALA A 177 3.88 -4.89 20.39
CA ALA A 177 3.13 -6.02 19.86
C ALA A 177 4.08 -7.03 19.20
N LEU A 178 3.84 -8.33 19.42
CA LEU A 178 4.54 -9.38 18.67
C LEU A 178 3.73 -9.71 17.41
N VAL A 179 4.30 -9.43 16.24
CA VAL A 179 3.74 -9.81 14.93
C VAL A 179 4.65 -10.86 14.33
N ASP A 180 4.18 -12.10 14.31
CA ASP A 180 4.99 -13.29 14.04
C ASP A 180 6.23 -13.34 14.96
N ASP A 181 7.43 -13.16 14.43
CA ASP A 181 8.70 -13.17 15.18
C ASP A 181 9.26 -11.76 15.47
N VAL A 182 8.54 -10.70 15.11
CA VAL A 182 9.06 -9.32 15.13
C VAL A 182 8.28 -8.46 16.10
N ARG A 183 8.98 -7.70 16.95
CA ARG A 183 8.36 -6.71 17.83
C ARG A 183 8.04 -5.42 17.07
N VAL A 184 6.85 -4.89 17.28
CA VAL A 184 6.34 -3.69 16.62
C VAL A 184 5.82 -2.69 17.65
N HIS A 185 6.36 -1.48 17.62
CA HIS A 185 6.01 -0.37 18.50
C HIS A 185 5.24 0.69 17.72
N ALA A 186 4.17 1.22 18.31
CA ALA A 186 3.29 2.19 17.66
C ALA A 186 3.26 3.52 18.42
N VAL A 187 3.77 4.58 17.79
CA VAL A 187 3.77 5.95 18.34
C VAL A 187 2.62 6.74 17.73
N ARG A 188 1.87 7.45 18.57
CA ARG A 188 0.80 8.38 18.16
C ARG A 188 1.15 9.76 18.65
N LEU A 189 1.56 10.65 17.75
CA LEU A 189 2.11 11.96 18.13
C LEU A 189 1.60 13.10 17.24
N SER A 190 1.11 14.16 17.86
CA SER A 190 0.70 15.39 17.15
C SER A 190 1.88 15.97 16.39
N GLY A 191 1.66 16.34 15.12
CA GLY A 191 2.69 16.86 14.22
C GLY A 191 3.23 15.82 13.24
N LEU A 192 3.09 14.53 13.52
CA LEU A 192 3.46 13.46 12.60
C LEU A 192 2.38 13.22 11.54
N ILE A 193 2.76 12.53 10.45
CA ILE A 193 1.82 12.02 9.44
C ILE A 193 1.88 10.49 9.43
N ALA A 194 2.93 9.92 8.83
CA ALA A 194 3.15 8.48 8.72
C ALA A 194 4.65 8.21 8.51
N HIS A 195 5.22 7.43 9.42
CA HIS A 195 6.65 7.17 9.51
C HIS A 195 6.87 5.71 9.96
N GLU A 196 7.96 5.10 9.52
CA GLU A 196 8.35 3.76 9.93
C GLU A 196 9.87 3.66 9.99
N GLU A 197 10.39 3.05 11.06
CA GLU A 197 11.77 2.66 11.24
C GLU A 197 11.84 1.16 11.43
N VAL A 198 12.70 0.50 10.66
CA VAL A 198 13.08 -0.89 10.87
C VAL A 198 14.50 -0.92 11.39
N LEU A 199 14.66 -1.46 12.59
CA LEU A 199 15.90 -1.49 13.36
C LEU A 199 16.45 -2.91 13.32
N PHE A 200 17.67 -3.06 12.83
CA PHE A 200 18.41 -4.32 12.82
C PHE A 200 19.63 -4.21 13.73
N GLY A 201 19.94 -5.28 14.46
CA GLY A 201 21.08 -5.34 15.37
C GLY A 201 21.84 -6.66 15.30
N ALA A 202 23.17 -6.55 15.34
CA ALA A 202 24.12 -7.65 15.46
C ALA A 202 25.33 -7.17 16.29
N ASP A 203 26.23 -8.09 16.66
CA ASP A 203 27.43 -7.71 17.41
C ASP A 203 28.27 -6.66 16.66
N GLY A 204 28.50 -5.51 17.31
CA GLY A 204 29.31 -4.42 16.77
C GLY A 204 28.64 -3.50 15.74
N GLU A 205 27.40 -3.74 15.29
CA GLU A 205 26.73 -2.86 14.32
C GLU A 205 25.19 -2.85 14.39
N THR A 206 24.61 -1.79 13.85
CA THR A 206 23.17 -1.67 13.61
C THR A 206 22.91 -1.12 12.21
N LEU A 207 21.79 -1.54 11.61
CA LEU A 207 21.24 -0.95 10.40
C LEU A 207 19.85 -0.41 10.70
N THR A 208 19.58 0.82 10.26
CA THR A 208 18.25 1.43 10.36
C THR A 208 17.77 1.82 8.97
N ILE A 209 16.55 1.37 8.65
CA ILE A 209 15.86 1.78 7.42
C ILE A 209 14.65 2.60 7.84
N ARG A 210 14.64 3.88 7.46
CA ARG A 210 13.60 4.83 7.84
C ARG A 210 12.87 5.36 6.62
N HIS A 211 11.54 5.41 6.70
CA HIS A 211 10.68 6.09 5.75
C HIS A 211 9.83 7.15 6.42
N ASP A 212 9.78 8.34 5.81
CA ASP A 212 9.02 9.49 6.27
C ASP A 212 8.08 10.02 5.17
N SER A 213 6.77 9.88 5.37
CA SER A 213 5.77 10.55 4.55
C SER A 213 5.42 11.91 5.17
N MET A 214 6.03 12.97 4.66
CA MET A 214 5.80 14.35 5.14
C MET A 214 4.54 15.01 4.56
N ASP A 215 3.97 14.45 3.49
CA ASP A 215 2.78 14.95 2.80
C ASP A 215 2.13 13.78 2.02
N ARG A 216 0.81 13.84 1.76
CA ARG A 216 0.09 12.85 0.92
C ARG A 216 0.59 12.83 -0.52
N LYS A 217 1.25 13.89 -0.97
CA LYS A 217 1.93 13.92 -2.28
C LYS A 217 2.96 12.81 -2.42
N SER A 218 3.48 12.24 -1.32
CA SER A 218 4.44 11.11 -1.35
C SER A 218 3.85 9.85 -2.00
N PHE A 219 2.53 9.70 -2.05
CA PHE A 219 1.86 8.57 -2.67
C PHE A 219 1.75 8.72 -4.20
N MET A 220 1.75 9.95 -4.71
CA MET A 220 1.44 10.23 -6.13
C MET A 220 2.43 9.62 -7.12
N PRO A 221 3.76 9.60 -6.85
CA PRO A 221 4.70 8.90 -7.72
C PRO A 221 4.35 7.42 -7.92
N GLY A 222 3.94 6.73 -6.85
CA GLY A 222 3.53 5.32 -6.94
C GLY A 222 2.20 5.14 -7.66
N VAL A 223 1.23 6.04 -7.44
CA VAL A 223 -0.05 6.03 -8.19
C VAL A 223 0.21 6.20 -9.69
N LEU A 224 0.99 7.20 -10.08
CA LEU A 224 1.33 7.43 -11.49
C LEU A 224 2.15 6.26 -12.08
N LEU A 225 3.06 5.67 -11.31
CA LEU A 225 3.77 4.46 -11.72
C LEU A 225 2.79 3.31 -12.02
N ALA A 226 1.80 3.10 -11.15
CA ALA A 226 0.78 2.08 -11.35
C ALA A 226 -0.12 2.39 -12.56
N VAL A 227 -0.59 3.63 -12.70
CA VAL A 227 -1.42 4.06 -13.86
C VAL A 227 -0.70 3.80 -15.17
N ARG A 228 0.59 4.13 -15.26
CA ARG A 228 1.40 3.95 -16.47
C ARG A 228 1.61 2.48 -16.85
N ASN A 229 1.61 1.57 -15.87
CA ASN A 229 1.99 0.18 -16.09
C ASN A 229 0.83 -0.81 -16.02
N VAL A 230 -0.31 -0.47 -15.40
CA VAL A 230 -1.45 -1.40 -15.26
C VAL A 230 -1.95 -1.96 -16.61
N PRO A 231 -1.90 -1.24 -17.76
CA PRO A 231 -2.27 -1.84 -19.04
C PRO A 231 -1.35 -2.98 -19.51
N ARG A 232 -0.16 -3.09 -18.92
CA ARG A 232 0.84 -4.15 -19.20
C ARG A 232 0.79 -5.28 -18.17
N LEU A 233 -0.12 -5.20 -17.20
CA LEU A 233 -0.29 -6.17 -16.12
C LEU A 233 -1.70 -6.77 -16.18
N PRO A 234 -2.00 -7.65 -17.15
CA PRO A 234 -3.32 -8.28 -17.22
C PRO A 234 -3.57 -9.15 -15.98
N GLY A 235 -4.83 -9.20 -15.56
CA GLY A 235 -5.26 -9.86 -14.33
C GLY A 235 -5.11 -8.97 -13.09
N LEU A 236 -5.00 -9.62 -11.94
CA LEU A 236 -4.92 -8.95 -10.63
C LEU A 236 -3.47 -8.89 -10.14
N THR A 237 -2.97 -7.67 -9.95
CA THR A 237 -1.71 -7.40 -9.26
C THR A 237 -2.00 -6.82 -7.88
N VAL A 238 -1.36 -7.37 -6.84
CA VAL A 238 -1.47 -6.87 -5.46
C VAL A 238 -0.10 -6.41 -4.99
N GLY A 239 -0.01 -5.15 -4.57
CA GLY A 239 1.24 -4.50 -4.20
C GLY A 239 1.87 -3.72 -5.36
N LEU A 240 2.73 -2.77 -5.00
CA LEU A 240 3.48 -1.95 -5.96
C LEU A 240 4.89 -2.52 -6.23
N ASP A 241 5.35 -3.46 -5.41
CA ASP A 241 6.67 -4.09 -5.47
C ASP A 241 6.97 -4.70 -6.85
N SER A 242 5.99 -5.38 -7.45
CA SER A 242 6.08 -5.94 -8.80
C SER A 242 6.45 -4.93 -9.90
N LEU A 243 6.13 -3.64 -9.69
CA LEU A 243 6.44 -2.57 -10.65
C LEU A 243 7.81 -1.93 -10.45
N LEU A 244 8.50 -2.22 -9.35
CA LEU A 244 9.80 -1.64 -9.05
C LEU A 244 10.96 -2.48 -9.61
N GLY A 245 10.68 -3.68 -10.12
CA GLY A 245 11.71 -4.59 -10.66
C GLY A 245 12.66 -5.12 -9.58
N LEU A 246 12.15 -5.27 -8.34
CA LEU A 246 12.91 -5.64 -7.14
C LEU A 246 12.55 -7.02 -6.62
#